data_AF-E7RZM6-F1
#
_entry.id   AF-E7RZM6-F1
#
_cell.length_a   1.000
_cell.length_b   1.000
_cell.length_c   1.000
_cell.angle_alpha   90.00
_cell.angle_beta   90.00
_cell.angle_gamma   90.00
#
_symmetry.space_group_name_H-M   'P 1'
#
loop_
_entity.id
_entity.type
_entity.pdbx_description
1 polymer ?
#
loop_
_entity_poly.entity_id
_entity_poly.type
_entity_poly.pdbx_seq_one_letter_code
_entity_poly.pdbx_strand_id
1 'polypeptide(L)'
;MDTAGWLPLTIDLDTLSVRTASPRLTVQAGANDITTVLLDGRPVVTLTRTSPGLTIRATPGDAHLAYVLTGSGSTPITLNSDNAYRLVLVDAHLTSTDGPALHLQSPAAAFIELQGHSSLADAPVRTRRTDAQGEPVKPRGALSATGPLVIRGDGTLSINATAHHALTTAGHLRLSSGNLTLKVDTRDGLRPTQAFIMDGGRLTIDAPAGKGIKVSGKESAVQPLGFVAVNDGHITIRSHDKGITTGWKPWRDARTPDTNDDPDPRITINGGTIDITTTGTPARDTDDESENSLSPEGIEAKSVLRVRGGNLKVITTDDSISAGMHLELSGGRTYAYSSHDDAVDSNGTLTIAGGVLVAISHAPRPEGALDSDSNQFAITGGTFVGIGAYSSTPTDSACTQNVITIPTYVEAGPWTLRDAAGNVVFSYDLPFRSGYMIASTPALARGATYTVVRGGTLGPVGEDFHGLALHPTTLTGGTPAETFTITRILTPLGAAEFDWFSPEKGPDD
;
A
#
# COMPACT_ATOMS: atom_id res chain seq x y z
N MET A 1 12.55 7.87 20.86
CA MET A 1 12.96 7.29 22.15
C MET A 1 14.46 7.43 22.28
N ASP A 2 14.87 8.03 23.38
CA ASP A 2 16.26 8.09 23.86
C ASP A 2 16.80 6.65 24.00
N THR A 3 17.99 6.39 23.45
CA THR A 3 18.63 5.07 23.36
C THR A 3 19.65 4.83 24.47
N ALA A 4 19.78 5.76 25.43
CA ALA A 4 20.56 5.54 26.64
C ALA A 4 19.92 4.42 27.50
N GLY A 5 20.69 3.36 27.81
CA GLY A 5 20.29 2.33 28.78
C GLY A 5 20.05 0.92 28.25
N TRP A 6 20.10 0.71 26.94
CA TRP A 6 20.00 -0.63 26.34
C TRP A 6 21.31 -1.41 26.48
N LEU A 7 21.29 -2.59 27.10
CA LEU A 7 22.50 -3.39 27.30
C LEU A 7 22.77 -4.27 26.07
N PRO A 8 23.90 -4.08 25.34
CA PRO A 8 24.15 -4.79 24.09
C PRO A 8 24.61 -6.23 24.31
N LEU A 9 24.04 -7.16 23.55
CA LEU A 9 24.45 -8.54 23.42
C LEU A 9 24.62 -8.86 21.93
N THR A 10 25.87 -9.07 21.50
CA THR A 10 26.18 -9.36 20.10
C THR A 10 26.24 -10.86 19.88
N ILE A 11 25.54 -11.32 18.84
CA ILE A 11 25.56 -12.70 18.34
C ILE A 11 26.18 -12.68 16.95
N ASP A 12 27.28 -13.41 16.81
CA ASP A 12 27.99 -13.63 15.55
C ASP A 12 27.35 -14.81 14.80
N LEU A 13 26.79 -14.60 13.62
CA LEU A 13 25.99 -15.62 12.92
C LEU A 13 26.84 -16.79 12.38
N ASP A 14 28.12 -16.55 12.10
CA ASP A 14 29.04 -17.55 11.54
C ASP A 14 29.40 -18.60 12.59
N THR A 15 29.60 -18.14 13.84
CA THR A 15 30.05 -18.98 14.96
C THR A 15 28.95 -19.27 15.99
N LEU A 16 27.86 -18.51 15.92
CA LEU A 16 26.85 -18.37 16.98
C LEU A 16 27.47 -18.04 18.34
N SER A 17 28.61 -17.33 18.33
CA SER A 17 29.27 -16.87 19.54
C SER A 17 28.58 -15.63 20.09
N VAL A 18 28.59 -15.49 21.41
CA VAL A 18 27.91 -14.40 22.11
C VAL A 18 28.94 -13.56 22.84
N ARG A 19 28.88 -12.24 22.65
CA ARG A 19 29.75 -11.27 23.34
C ARG A 19 28.95 -10.06 23.77
N THR A 20 29.49 -9.29 24.71
CA THR A 20 28.88 -8.06 25.18
C THR A 20 29.95 -7.01 25.43
N ALA A 21 29.62 -5.74 25.14
CA ALA A 21 30.41 -4.59 25.53
C ALA A 21 29.91 -3.95 26.83
N SER A 22 28.81 -4.45 27.41
CA SER A 22 28.27 -3.94 28.66
C SER A 22 29.08 -4.46 29.85
N PRO A 23 29.58 -3.59 30.75
CA PRO A 23 30.25 -4.05 31.97
C PRO A 23 29.28 -4.72 32.98
N ARG A 24 27.96 -4.59 32.76
CA ARG A 24 26.92 -5.19 33.60
C ARG A 24 26.52 -6.59 33.16
N LEU A 25 26.89 -6.98 31.94
CA LEU A 25 26.57 -8.28 31.38
C LEU A 25 27.80 -9.19 31.42
N THR A 26 27.60 -10.43 31.86
CA THR A 26 28.62 -11.48 31.81
C THR A 26 28.09 -12.65 31.00
N VAL A 27 28.80 -13.05 29.95
CA VAL A 27 28.46 -14.22 29.14
C VAL A 27 29.17 -15.46 29.71
N GLN A 28 28.40 -16.51 29.94
CA GLN A 28 28.88 -17.79 30.45
C GLN A 28 28.51 -18.91 29.48
N ALA A 29 29.50 -19.42 28.75
CA ALA A 29 29.34 -20.62 27.95
C ALA A 29 29.19 -21.84 28.89
N GLY A 30 28.11 -22.59 28.73
CA GLY A 30 27.83 -23.81 29.47
C GLY A 30 28.04 -25.07 28.62
N ALA A 31 27.77 -26.22 29.23
CA ALA A 31 27.71 -27.50 28.51
C ALA A 31 26.46 -27.58 27.61
N ASN A 32 26.44 -28.56 26.69
CA ASN A 32 25.28 -28.92 25.88
C ASN A 32 24.68 -27.77 25.05
N ASP A 33 25.55 -26.95 24.43
CA ASP A 33 25.14 -25.82 23.58
C ASP A 33 24.24 -24.77 24.26
N ILE A 34 24.38 -24.62 25.58
CA ILE A 34 23.71 -23.57 26.37
C ILE A 34 24.69 -22.45 26.67
N THR A 35 24.30 -21.20 26.40
CA THR A 35 24.99 -20.01 26.86
C THR A 35 24.07 -19.21 27.76
N THR A 36 24.54 -18.84 28.95
CA THR A 36 23.78 -18.00 29.89
C THR A 36 24.40 -16.61 29.94
N VAL A 37 23.56 -15.57 29.96
CA VAL A 37 24.00 -14.19 30.19
C VAL A 37 23.48 -13.74 31.54
N LEU A 38 24.39 -13.27 32.38
CA LEU A 38 24.09 -12.70 33.68
C LEU A 38 24.04 -11.17 33.59
N LEU A 39 23.06 -10.55 34.24
CA LEU A 39 23.01 -9.12 34.56
C LEU A 39 23.36 -8.95 36.03
N ASP A 40 24.46 -8.26 36.31
CA ASP A 40 24.96 -8.02 37.68
C ASP A 40 24.99 -9.32 38.52
N GLY A 41 25.43 -10.42 37.90
CA GLY A 41 25.56 -11.74 38.52
C GLY A 41 24.29 -12.61 38.52
N ARG A 42 23.14 -12.12 38.01
CA ARG A 42 21.88 -12.88 37.93
C ARG A 42 21.53 -13.28 36.50
N PRO A 43 21.10 -14.53 36.23
CA PRO A 43 20.75 -14.96 34.88
C PRO A 43 19.54 -14.20 34.35
N VAL A 44 19.67 -13.64 33.14
CA VAL A 44 18.62 -12.89 32.46
C VAL A 44 18.39 -13.33 31.02
N VAL A 45 19.36 -13.98 30.38
CA VAL A 45 19.21 -14.56 29.05
C VAL A 45 19.77 -15.98 29.04
N THR A 46 19.03 -16.89 28.41
CA THR A 46 19.52 -18.21 28.05
C THR A 46 19.42 -18.39 26.54
N LEU A 47 20.55 -18.72 25.93
CA LEU A 47 20.63 -19.14 24.53
C LEU A 47 20.83 -20.65 24.50
N THR A 48 20.00 -21.35 23.71
CA THR A 48 20.06 -22.81 23.57
C THR A 48 20.02 -23.17 22.10
N ARG A 49 20.98 -23.96 21.63
CA ARG A 49 20.89 -24.56 20.30
C ARG A 49 19.98 -25.80 20.40
N THR A 50 18.90 -25.78 19.64
CA THR A 50 17.93 -26.85 19.52
C THR A 50 17.87 -27.30 18.07
N SER A 51 17.16 -28.40 17.77
CA SER A 51 17.02 -28.87 16.39
C SER A 51 16.46 -27.82 15.41
N PRO A 52 15.56 -26.87 15.80
CA PRO A 52 15.09 -25.80 14.92
C PRO A 52 16.05 -24.61 14.78
N GLY A 53 17.16 -24.57 15.54
CA GLY A 53 18.15 -23.50 15.50
C GLY A 53 18.50 -22.91 16.88
N LEU A 54 18.90 -21.64 16.92
CA LEU A 54 19.24 -20.94 18.15
C LEU A 54 17.99 -20.31 18.78
N THR A 55 17.64 -20.72 20.00
CA THR A 55 16.56 -20.10 20.77
C THR A 55 17.14 -19.21 21.86
N ILE A 56 16.71 -17.95 21.90
CA ILE A 56 17.07 -16.95 22.90
C ILE A 56 15.82 -16.69 23.76
N ARG A 57 15.95 -16.91 25.07
CA ARG A 57 14.92 -16.60 26.08
C ARG A 57 15.45 -15.54 27.01
N ALA A 58 14.72 -14.45 27.19
CA ALA A 58 15.17 -13.32 27.99
C ALA A 58 14.10 -12.80 28.95
N THR A 59 14.45 -12.79 30.23
CA THR A 59 13.61 -12.31 31.34
C THR A 59 14.39 -11.24 32.14
N PRO A 60 14.65 -10.06 31.56
CA PRO A 60 15.61 -9.09 32.10
C PRO A 60 15.10 -8.24 33.28
N GLY A 61 13.88 -8.49 33.79
CA GLY A 61 13.26 -7.64 34.81
C GLY A 61 12.98 -6.25 34.26
N ASP A 62 13.44 -5.19 34.95
CA ASP A 62 13.23 -3.80 34.49
C ASP A 62 14.27 -3.31 33.46
N ALA A 63 15.21 -4.17 33.05
CA ALA A 63 16.24 -3.80 32.09
C ALA A 63 15.82 -4.03 30.63
N HIS A 64 16.44 -3.29 29.71
CA HIS A 64 16.25 -3.44 28.27
C HIS A 64 17.51 -3.97 27.59
N LEU A 65 17.35 -4.95 26.70
CA LEU A 65 18.45 -5.62 26.01
C LEU A 65 18.45 -5.30 24.51
N ALA A 66 19.63 -5.01 23.97
CA ALA A 66 19.84 -4.84 22.54
C ALA A 66 20.59 -6.06 21.96
N TYR A 67 19.90 -6.86 21.16
CA TYR A 67 20.51 -7.98 20.44
C TYR A 67 21.12 -7.47 19.15
N VAL A 68 22.42 -7.66 18.96
CA VAL A 68 23.14 -7.24 17.75
C VAL A 68 23.48 -8.50 16.96
N LEU A 69 22.87 -8.69 15.79
CA LEU A 69 23.22 -9.77 14.88
C LEU A 69 24.21 -9.26 13.84
N THR A 70 25.24 -10.04 13.52
CA THR A 70 26.26 -9.70 12.53
C THR A 70 26.91 -10.95 11.94
N GLY A 71 27.47 -10.87 10.74
CA GLY A 71 28.09 -12.01 10.06
C GLY A 71 27.08 -12.84 9.27
N SER A 72 27.47 -14.03 8.83
CA SER A 72 26.65 -14.91 7.98
C SER A 72 26.34 -16.26 8.61
N GLY A 73 25.14 -16.79 8.44
CA GLY A 73 24.80 -18.09 9.01
C GLY A 73 23.56 -18.74 8.41
N SER A 74 23.40 -20.04 8.67
CA SER A 74 22.25 -20.83 8.23
C SER A 74 21.42 -21.42 9.37
N THR A 75 21.67 -20.96 10.61
CA THR A 75 20.97 -21.45 11.80
C THR A 75 19.83 -20.49 12.12
N PRO A 76 18.56 -20.90 12.02
CA PRO A 76 17.43 -20.04 12.34
C PRO A 76 17.51 -19.48 13.76
N ILE A 77 17.06 -18.25 13.97
CA ILE A 77 17.03 -17.63 15.29
C ILE A 77 15.59 -17.45 15.75
N THR A 78 15.29 -17.93 16.95
CA THR A 78 14.05 -17.63 17.68
C THR A 78 14.37 -16.76 18.88
N LEU A 79 13.74 -15.59 19.00
CA LEU A 79 13.94 -14.64 20.09
C LEU A 79 12.64 -14.43 20.87
N ASN A 80 12.69 -14.73 22.16
CA ASN A 80 11.60 -14.53 23.11
C ASN A 80 12.10 -13.64 24.26
N SER A 81 11.41 -12.53 24.50
CA SER A 81 11.71 -11.61 25.58
C SER A 81 10.43 -11.11 26.24
N ASP A 82 10.46 -11.00 27.56
CA ASP A 82 9.35 -10.44 28.36
C ASP A 82 9.17 -8.92 28.14
N ASN A 83 10.26 -8.22 27.79
CA ASN A 83 10.27 -6.78 27.59
C ASN A 83 10.29 -6.41 26.11
N ALA A 84 9.96 -5.16 25.81
CA ALA A 84 10.28 -4.59 24.51
C ALA A 84 11.80 -4.61 24.33
N TYR A 85 12.26 -5.01 23.14
CA TYR A 85 13.68 -5.21 22.87
C TYR A 85 14.16 -4.52 21.59
N ARG A 86 15.46 -4.29 21.49
CA ARG A 86 16.12 -3.77 20.29
C ARG A 86 16.82 -4.90 19.58
N LEU A 87 16.65 -4.98 18.27
CA LEU A 87 17.33 -5.94 17.41
C LEU A 87 18.10 -5.16 16.35
N VAL A 88 19.41 -5.10 16.48
CA VAL A 88 20.27 -4.42 15.52
C VAL A 88 20.76 -5.46 14.51
N LEU A 89 20.49 -5.23 13.23
CA LEU A 89 21.04 -6.03 12.14
C LEU A 89 22.20 -5.24 11.54
N VAL A 90 23.43 -5.72 11.74
CA VAL A 90 24.67 -5.06 11.31
C VAL A 90 25.42 -6.01 10.39
N ASP A 91 25.20 -5.87 9.08
CA ASP A 91 25.73 -6.81 8.07
C ASP A 91 25.41 -8.27 8.43
N ALA A 92 24.15 -8.52 8.80
CA ALA A 92 23.66 -9.81 9.27
C ALA A 92 22.98 -10.58 8.12
N HIS A 93 23.53 -11.73 7.74
CA HIS A 93 23.02 -12.57 6.68
C HIS A 93 22.57 -13.92 7.25
N LEU A 94 21.26 -14.16 7.30
CA LEU A 94 20.70 -15.37 7.88
C LEU A 94 19.85 -16.14 6.88
N THR A 95 20.21 -17.39 6.66
CA THR A 95 19.42 -18.34 5.88
C THR A 95 18.80 -19.39 6.79
N SER A 96 17.67 -19.96 6.39
CA SER A 96 17.02 -21.07 7.08
C SER A 96 16.64 -22.13 6.06
N THR A 97 16.96 -23.38 6.36
CA THR A 97 16.54 -24.55 5.58
C THR A 97 15.19 -25.10 6.03
N ASP A 98 14.63 -24.60 7.13
CA ASP A 98 13.38 -25.09 7.71
C ASP A 98 12.66 -24.00 8.50
N GLY A 99 11.60 -23.42 7.94
CA GLY A 99 10.82 -22.35 8.55
C GLY A 99 11.52 -20.99 8.53
N PRO A 100 11.07 -20.02 9.36
CA PRO A 100 11.60 -18.65 9.35
C PRO A 100 13.10 -18.61 9.59
N ALA A 101 13.81 -17.71 8.89
CA ALA A 101 15.16 -17.30 9.25
C ALA A 101 15.18 -16.66 10.64
N LEU A 102 14.23 -15.76 10.89
CA LEU A 102 14.12 -15.05 12.15
C LEU A 102 12.69 -15.08 12.68
N HIS A 103 12.54 -15.62 13.89
CA HIS A 103 11.26 -15.75 14.58
C HIS A 103 11.26 -14.96 15.89
N LEU A 104 10.59 -13.81 15.88
CA LEU A 104 10.45 -12.88 16.99
C LEU A 104 9.20 -13.22 17.81
N GLN A 105 9.34 -14.20 18.69
CA GLN A 105 8.25 -14.80 19.44
C GLN A 105 8.04 -14.12 20.80
N SER A 106 7.84 -12.81 20.77
CA SER A 106 7.54 -12.00 21.97
C SER A 106 6.24 -11.21 21.74
N PRO A 107 5.36 -11.06 22.75
CA PRO A 107 4.21 -10.17 22.64
C PRO A 107 4.62 -8.69 22.69
N ALA A 108 5.76 -8.39 23.32
CA ALA A 108 6.34 -7.06 23.39
C ALA A 108 6.89 -6.58 22.04
N ALA A 109 7.03 -5.27 21.90
CA ALA A 109 7.51 -4.65 20.66
C ALA A 109 8.99 -4.95 20.41
N ALA A 110 9.32 -5.26 19.15
CA ALA A 110 10.70 -5.34 18.67
C ALA A 110 11.06 -4.07 17.88
N PHE A 111 12.11 -3.38 18.31
CA PHE A 111 12.70 -2.24 17.61
C PHE A 111 13.86 -2.73 16.76
N ILE A 112 13.61 -2.97 15.48
CA ILE A 112 14.61 -3.42 14.53
C ILE A 112 15.37 -2.20 13.99
N GLU A 113 16.69 -2.20 14.14
CA GLU A 113 17.59 -1.14 13.69
C GLU A 113 18.52 -1.69 12.62
N LEU A 114 18.40 -1.17 11.40
CA LEU A 114 19.17 -1.59 10.25
C LEU A 114 20.45 -0.76 10.15
N GLN A 115 21.60 -1.44 10.12
CA GLN A 115 22.91 -0.85 9.89
C GLN A 115 23.63 -1.68 8.82
N GLY A 116 24.24 -1.02 7.83
CA GLY A 116 24.84 -1.73 6.70
C GLY A 116 23.81 -2.50 5.87
N HIS A 117 24.14 -3.73 5.46
CA HIS A 117 23.32 -4.53 4.56
C HIS A 117 23.05 -5.92 5.14
N SER A 118 21.80 -6.18 5.53
CA SER A 118 21.40 -7.46 6.11
C SER A 118 20.46 -8.23 5.18
N SER A 119 20.46 -9.55 5.26
CA SER A 119 19.56 -10.39 4.47
C SER A 119 18.97 -11.54 5.27
N LEU A 120 17.71 -11.86 5.02
CA LEU A 120 17.02 -13.03 5.55
C LEU A 120 16.52 -13.89 4.39
N ALA A 121 16.68 -15.22 4.48
CA ALA A 121 16.07 -16.13 3.51
C ALA A 121 15.53 -17.39 4.19
N ASP A 122 14.32 -17.83 3.81
CA ASP A 122 13.77 -19.12 4.21
C ASP A 122 13.83 -20.15 3.07
N ALA A 123 13.46 -21.39 3.39
CA ALA A 123 13.30 -22.48 2.45
C ALA A 123 11.88 -23.06 2.52
N PRO A 124 11.39 -23.77 1.49
CA PRO A 124 10.02 -24.28 1.44
C PRO A 124 9.63 -25.22 2.59
N VAL A 125 10.60 -25.85 3.25
CA VAL A 125 10.38 -26.79 4.36
C VAL A 125 9.87 -26.02 5.58
N ARG A 126 8.85 -26.56 6.25
CA ARG A 126 8.20 -25.93 7.42
C ARG A 126 7.78 -26.96 8.46
N THR A 127 8.73 -27.40 9.28
CA THR A 127 8.42 -28.26 10.42
C THR A 127 7.61 -27.51 11.47
N ARG A 128 6.84 -28.28 12.25
CA ARG A 128 6.02 -27.76 13.34
C ARG A 128 6.94 -27.15 14.40
N ARG A 129 6.67 -25.90 14.79
CA ARG A 129 7.35 -25.22 15.89
C ARG A 129 6.44 -25.11 17.11
N THR A 130 7.04 -24.90 18.28
CA THR A 130 6.33 -24.64 19.53
C THR A 130 6.78 -23.31 20.13
N ASP A 131 5.93 -22.70 20.95
CA ASP A 131 6.26 -21.49 21.67
C ASP A 131 7.11 -21.76 22.93
N ALA A 132 7.18 -20.77 23.81
CA ALA A 132 7.93 -20.85 25.05
C ALA A 132 7.31 -21.82 26.07
N GLN A 133 6.01 -22.04 25.98
CA GLN A 133 5.21 -22.90 26.83
C GLN A 133 5.06 -24.31 26.25
N GLY A 134 5.54 -24.53 25.03
CA GLY A 134 5.43 -25.81 24.31
C GLY A 134 4.19 -25.90 23.42
N GLU A 135 3.42 -24.82 23.30
CA GLU A 135 2.21 -24.80 22.47
C GLU A 135 2.54 -24.66 20.99
N PRO A 136 1.79 -25.30 20.08
CA PRO A 136 2.10 -25.27 18.65
C PRO A 136 1.99 -23.86 18.06
N VAL A 137 3.02 -23.44 17.33
CA VAL A 137 3.03 -22.19 16.56
C VAL A 137 3.29 -22.45 15.08
N LYS A 138 2.75 -21.58 14.24
CA LYS A 138 2.89 -21.63 12.79
C LYS A 138 3.43 -20.28 12.29
N PRO A 139 4.74 -19.98 12.42
CA PRO A 139 5.29 -18.75 11.89
C PRO A 139 5.11 -18.70 10.38
N ARG A 140 4.65 -17.60 9.79
CA ARG A 140 4.20 -17.54 8.38
C ARG A 140 5.02 -16.61 7.48
N GLY A 141 6.13 -16.09 7.98
CA GLY A 141 7.08 -15.32 7.16
C GLY A 141 8.52 -15.79 7.34
N ALA A 142 9.41 -15.43 6.40
CA ALA A 142 10.86 -15.59 6.57
C ALA A 142 11.36 -14.78 7.78
N LEU A 143 10.77 -13.61 8.00
CA LEU A 143 10.70 -12.91 9.29
C LEU A 143 9.28 -13.04 9.86
N SER A 144 9.14 -13.70 11.00
CA SER A 144 7.84 -13.87 11.66
C SER A 144 7.88 -13.29 13.06
N ALA A 145 6.85 -12.54 13.46
CA ALA A 145 6.74 -11.95 14.78
C ALA A 145 5.36 -12.14 15.41
N THR A 146 5.30 -12.23 16.74
CA THR A 146 4.03 -12.28 17.49
C THR A 146 3.62 -10.92 18.07
N GLY A 147 4.56 -9.99 18.20
CA GLY A 147 4.36 -8.65 18.73
C GLY A 147 4.63 -7.55 17.71
N PRO A 148 4.38 -6.27 18.05
CA PRO A 148 4.61 -5.16 17.15
C PRO A 148 6.06 -5.04 16.67
N LEU A 149 6.25 -4.58 15.45
CA LEU A 149 7.55 -4.34 14.85
C LEU A 149 7.71 -2.87 14.49
N VAL A 150 8.82 -2.27 14.90
CA VAL A 150 9.22 -0.93 14.46
C VAL A 150 10.58 -1.07 13.81
N ILE A 151 10.66 -0.79 12.50
CA ILE A 151 11.88 -0.87 11.71
C ILE A 151 12.38 0.54 11.41
N ARG A 152 13.67 0.76 11.61
CA ARG A 152 14.35 2.05 11.40
C ARG A 152 15.83 1.82 11.08
N GLY A 153 16.55 2.92 10.92
CA GLY A 153 17.97 2.93 10.57
C GLY A 153 18.18 3.44 9.14
N ASP A 154 19.44 3.58 8.76
CA ASP A 154 19.89 3.98 7.42
C ASP A 154 20.31 2.78 6.56
N GLY A 155 20.43 1.59 7.16
CA GLY A 155 20.77 0.35 6.47
C GLY A 155 19.64 -0.25 5.63
N THR A 156 19.98 -1.39 5.02
CA THR A 156 19.10 -2.16 4.13
C THR A 156 18.83 -3.56 4.69
N LEU A 157 17.59 -4.04 4.54
CA LEU A 157 17.20 -5.42 4.81
C LEU A 157 16.57 -6.04 3.54
N SER A 158 17.21 -7.08 3.00
CA SER A 158 16.64 -7.90 1.93
C SER A 158 16.02 -9.18 2.49
N ILE A 159 14.80 -9.51 2.11
CA ILE A 159 14.13 -10.76 2.51
C ILE A 159 13.76 -11.56 1.26
N ASN A 160 14.27 -12.78 1.14
CA ASN A 160 13.88 -13.74 0.11
C ASN A 160 13.02 -14.85 0.75
N ALA A 161 11.72 -14.84 0.51
CA ALA A 161 10.79 -15.81 1.07
C ALA A 161 10.26 -16.75 -0.02
N THR A 162 10.57 -18.03 0.14
CA THR A 162 10.18 -19.10 -0.78
C THR A 162 8.93 -19.84 -0.28
N ALA A 163 8.81 -20.00 1.04
CA ALA A 163 7.80 -20.89 1.62
C ALA A 163 6.42 -20.24 1.82
N HIS A 164 6.39 -18.94 2.14
CA HIS A 164 5.16 -18.25 2.50
C HIS A 164 5.32 -16.72 2.35
N HIS A 165 5.07 -15.91 3.38
CA HIS A 165 5.19 -14.44 3.30
C HIS A 165 6.66 -14.00 3.50
N ALA A 166 7.02 -12.77 3.10
CA ALA A 166 8.32 -12.20 3.51
C ALA A 166 8.33 -11.85 5.00
N LEU A 167 7.36 -11.05 5.45
CA LEU A 167 7.31 -10.55 6.82
C LEU A 167 5.88 -10.61 7.37
N THR A 168 5.72 -11.29 8.51
CA THR A 168 4.45 -11.36 9.24
C THR A 168 4.60 -10.82 10.65
N THR A 169 3.57 -10.13 11.13
CA THR A 169 3.41 -9.86 12.56
C THR A 169 1.95 -9.97 13.01
N ALA A 170 1.70 -10.53 14.19
CA ALA A 170 0.39 -10.46 14.84
C ALA A 170 0.09 -9.06 15.43
N GLY A 171 1.08 -8.17 15.48
CA GLY A 171 0.96 -6.77 15.86
C GLY A 171 0.84 -5.83 14.65
N HIS A 172 1.24 -4.57 14.86
CA HIS A 172 1.46 -3.62 13.78
C HIS A 172 2.91 -3.68 13.29
N LEU A 173 3.11 -3.26 12.04
CA LEU A 173 4.43 -3.04 11.44
C LEU A 173 4.56 -1.55 11.12
N ARG A 174 5.57 -0.90 11.70
CA ARG A 174 5.93 0.49 11.41
C ARG A 174 7.29 0.55 10.75
N LEU A 175 7.38 1.11 9.54
CA LEU A 175 8.64 1.45 8.89
C LEU A 175 8.87 2.96 9.06
N SER A 176 9.76 3.33 9.97
CA SER A 176 10.09 4.74 10.22
C SER A 176 11.20 5.25 9.30
N SER A 177 12.17 4.40 8.94
CA SER A 177 13.25 4.69 7.98
C SER A 177 13.94 3.40 7.52
N GLY A 178 14.89 3.51 6.61
CA GLY A 178 15.69 2.39 6.09
C GLY A 178 15.14 1.83 4.78
N ASN A 179 15.82 0.83 4.22
CA ASN A 179 15.46 0.25 2.93
C ASN A 179 15.09 -1.24 3.09
N LEU A 180 13.87 -1.61 2.70
CA LEU A 180 13.40 -2.99 2.69
C LEU A 180 13.18 -3.46 1.25
N THR A 181 13.76 -4.60 0.90
CA THR A 181 13.52 -5.29 -0.38
C THR A 181 12.99 -6.68 -0.11
N LEU A 182 11.76 -6.97 -0.51
CA LEU A 182 11.07 -8.22 -0.24
C LEU A 182 10.78 -8.95 -1.55
N LYS A 183 11.28 -10.18 -1.69
CA LYS A 183 10.95 -11.09 -2.79
C LYS A 183 10.19 -12.28 -2.23
N VAL A 184 9.02 -12.58 -2.78
CA VAL A 184 8.13 -13.60 -2.24
C VAL A 184 7.56 -14.49 -3.34
N ASP A 185 7.89 -15.78 -3.31
CA ASP A 185 7.54 -16.67 -4.42
C ASP A 185 6.06 -17.09 -4.41
N THR A 186 5.47 -17.30 -3.23
CA THR A 186 4.21 -18.05 -3.10
C THR A 186 3.05 -17.28 -2.47
N ARG A 187 3.33 -16.19 -1.74
CA ARG A 187 2.33 -15.43 -0.98
C ARG A 187 2.69 -13.95 -0.96
N ASP A 188 2.28 -13.25 0.10
CA ASP A 188 2.34 -11.80 0.19
C ASP A 188 3.66 -11.25 0.77
N GLY A 189 4.01 -10.03 0.40
CA GLY A 189 5.14 -9.28 0.97
C GLY A 189 4.99 -9.06 2.47
N LEU A 190 4.03 -8.22 2.85
CA LEU A 190 3.78 -7.83 4.24
C LEU A 190 2.41 -8.30 4.72
N ARG A 191 2.40 -8.93 5.91
CA ARG A 191 1.18 -9.39 6.59
C ARG A 191 1.17 -9.01 8.07
N PRO A 192 1.13 -7.71 8.41
CA PRO A 192 0.80 -7.28 9.75
C PRO A 192 -0.69 -7.47 10.03
N THR A 193 -1.05 -7.87 11.25
CA THR A 193 -2.45 -8.11 11.59
C THR A 193 -3.16 -6.81 11.99
N GLN A 194 -2.51 -5.95 12.78
CA GLN A 194 -3.15 -4.75 13.33
C GLN A 194 -3.06 -3.52 12.42
N ALA A 195 -1.87 -3.21 11.91
CA ALA A 195 -1.67 -2.04 11.05
C ALA A 195 -0.36 -2.11 10.27
N PHE A 196 -0.30 -1.41 9.15
CA PHE A 196 0.95 -1.02 8.50
C PHE A 196 1.07 0.51 8.51
N ILE A 197 2.22 1.01 8.99
CA ILE A 197 2.49 2.44 9.09
C ILE A 197 3.85 2.72 8.44
N MET A 198 3.92 3.64 7.49
CA MET A 198 5.18 4.07 6.90
C MET A 198 5.38 5.56 7.09
N ASP A 199 6.45 5.95 7.79
CA ASP A 199 6.81 7.36 8.01
C ASP A 199 7.96 7.84 7.12
N GLY A 200 8.60 6.93 6.40
CA GLY A 200 9.78 7.22 5.59
C GLY A 200 10.49 5.94 5.15
N GLY A 201 11.65 6.11 4.52
CA GLY A 201 12.45 4.99 3.98
C GLY A 201 11.97 4.52 2.61
N ARG A 202 12.48 3.37 2.16
CA ARG A 202 12.13 2.71 0.90
C ARG A 202 11.63 1.30 1.17
N LEU A 203 10.52 0.94 0.55
CA LEU A 203 9.96 -0.41 0.57
C LEU A 203 9.75 -0.90 -0.88
N THR A 204 10.41 -1.98 -1.25
CA THR A 204 10.25 -2.65 -2.54
C THR A 204 9.73 -4.07 -2.32
N ILE A 205 8.63 -4.42 -2.97
CA ILE A 205 8.01 -5.75 -2.88
C ILE A 205 7.82 -6.34 -4.28
N ASP A 206 8.28 -7.56 -4.48
CA ASP A 206 7.99 -8.40 -5.65
C ASP A 206 7.30 -9.69 -5.19
N ALA A 207 6.01 -9.82 -5.50
CA ALA A 207 5.13 -10.90 -5.07
C ALA A 207 4.36 -11.51 -6.27
N PRO A 208 5.03 -12.25 -7.17
CA PRO A 208 4.46 -12.77 -8.43
C PRO A 208 3.32 -13.79 -8.27
N ALA A 209 2.97 -14.21 -7.05
CA ALA A 209 1.85 -15.12 -6.78
C ALA A 209 0.95 -14.64 -5.61
N GLY A 210 1.14 -13.41 -5.12
CA GLY A 210 0.42 -12.91 -3.96
C GLY A 210 0.20 -11.41 -3.98
N LYS A 211 -0.10 -10.86 -2.81
CA LYS A 211 -0.36 -9.42 -2.60
C LYS A 211 0.91 -8.70 -2.15
N GLY A 212 0.96 -7.38 -2.33
CA GLY A 212 2.04 -6.57 -1.75
C GLY A 212 1.91 -6.50 -0.22
N ILE A 213 0.91 -5.77 0.25
CA ILE A 213 0.63 -5.52 1.68
C ILE A 213 -0.81 -5.92 1.99
N LYS A 214 -1.03 -6.76 3.01
CA LYS A 214 -2.38 -7.00 3.55
C LYS A 214 -2.42 -6.85 5.06
N VAL A 215 -3.30 -5.96 5.53
CA VAL A 215 -3.69 -5.84 6.94
C VAL A 215 -5.03 -6.57 7.14
N SER A 216 -5.13 -7.42 8.18
CA SER A 216 -6.30 -8.28 8.40
C SER A 216 -7.25 -7.82 9.50
N GLY A 217 -6.86 -6.82 10.29
CA GLY A 217 -7.63 -6.39 11.45
C GLY A 217 -7.44 -7.28 12.68
N LYS A 218 -7.50 -6.65 13.85
CA LYS A 218 -7.59 -7.29 15.16
C LYS A 218 -8.65 -6.59 15.99
N GLU A 219 -9.71 -7.32 16.29
CA GLU A 219 -10.73 -6.98 17.26
C GLU A 219 -10.11 -6.74 18.65
N SER A 220 -10.63 -5.75 19.36
CA SER A 220 -10.24 -5.46 20.74
C SER A 220 -11.21 -4.50 21.40
N ALA A 221 -11.69 -4.84 22.60
CA ALA A 221 -12.51 -3.97 23.43
C ALA A 221 -11.84 -2.64 23.86
N VAL A 222 -10.53 -2.49 23.65
CA VAL A 222 -9.78 -1.29 24.04
C VAL A 222 -9.21 -0.56 22.83
N GLN A 223 -8.63 -1.31 21.88
CA GLN A 223 -7.95 -0.72 20.74
C GLN A 223 -8.05 -1.62 19.50
N PRO A 224 -9.19 -1.59 18.80
CA PRO A 224 -9.35 -2.35 17.58
C PRO A 224 -8.56 -1.68 16.45
N LEU A 225 -7.75 -2.47 15.72
CA LEU A 225 -6.82 -1.94 14.71
C LEU A 225 -6.88 -2.78 13.44
N GLY A 226 -7.00 -2.14 12.28
CA GLY A 226 -6.98 -2.82 10.97
C GLY A 226 -6.58 -1.93 9.79
N PHE A 227 -5.72 -0.94 9.99
CA PHE A 227 -5.53 0.14 9.02
C PHE A 227 -4.15 0.17 8.33
N VAL A 228 -4.07 0.87 7.21
CA VAL A 228 -2.81 1.31 6.58
C VAL A 228 -2.68 2.84 6.68
N ALA A 229 -1.50 3.32 7.05
CA ALA A 229 -1.14 4.74 6.99
C ALA A 229 0.21 4.94 6.31
N VAL A 230 0.25 5.73 5.24
CA VAL A 230 1.49 6.15 4.55
C VAL A 230 1.66 7.66 4.76
N ASN A 231 2.62 8.04 5.60
CA ASN A 231 2.92 9.43 5.91
C ASN A 231 3.98 10.01 4.95
N ASP A 232 5.01 9.22 4.64
CA ASP A 232 6.08 9.59 3.69
C ASP A 232 6.88 8.34 3.25
N GLY A 233 7.88 8.53 2.38
CA GLY A 233 8.81 7.50 1.89
C GLY A 233 8.51 7.03 0.47
N HIS A 234 9.18 5.97 0.00
CA HIS A 234 8.98 5.42 -1.34
C HIS A 234 8.55 3.95 -1.29
N ILE A 235 7.38 3.64 -1.83
CA ILE A 235 6.84 2.28 -1.97
C ILE A 235 6.89 1.89 -3.46
N THR A 236 7.43 0.72 -3.76
CA THR A 236 7.35 0.09 -5.08
C THR A 236 6.84 -1.34 -4.91
N ILE A 237 5.70 -1.67 -5.53
CA ILE A 237 5.10 -3.00 -5.43
C ILE A 237 4.81 -3.54 -6.83
N ARG A 238 5.30 -4.75 -7.10
CA ARG A 238 4.80 -5.61 -8.15
C ARG A 238 4.14 -6.82 -7.50
N SER A 239 2.85 -7.03 -7.77
CA SER A 239 2.09 -8.14 -7.20
C SER A 239 1.21 -8.82 -8.23
N HIS A 240 0.93 -10.10 -8.04
CA HIS A 240 -0.05 -10.80 -8.88
C HIS A 240 -1.48 -10.40 -8.53
N ASP A 241 -1.72 -10.25 -7.24
CA ASP A 241 -3.00 -9.86 -6.66
C ASP A 241 -2.88 -8.41 -6.13
N LYS A 242 -3.70 -8.02 -5.16
CA LYS A 242 -3.77 -6.66 -4.62
C LYS A 242 -2.41 -6.07 -4.24
N GLY A 243 -2.18 -4.80 -4.60
CA GLY A 243 -0.99 -4.06 -4.20
C GLY A 243 -0.98 -3.78 -2.69
N ILE A 244 -1.93 -2.99 -2.21
CA ILE A 244 -2.15 -2.69 -0.79
C ILE A 244 -3.63 -2.94 -0.47
N THR A 245 -3.92 -3.73 0.55
CA THR A 245 -5.30 -3.99 0.98
C THR A 245 -5.46 -4.04 2.49
N THR A 246 -6.56 -3.49 2.98
CA THR A 246 -7.05 -3.65 4.36
C THR A 246 -8.35 -4.43 4.32
N GLY A 247 -8.48 -5.47 5.14
CA GLY A 247 -9.72 -6.23 5.26
C GLY A 247 -10.09 -6.51 6.70
N TRP A 248 -11.39 -6.61 6.95
CA TRP A 248 -11.98 -7.22 8.14
C TRP A 248 -13.09 -8.14 7.68
N LYS A 249 -13.22 -9.31 8.32
CA LYS A 249 -14.28 -10.28 7.98
C LYS A 249 -15.36 -10.15 9.05
N PRO A 250 -16.55 -9.62 8.75
CA PRO A 250 -17.58 -9.36 9.76
C PRO A 250 -17.95 -10.60 10.60
N TRP A 251 -17.93 -11.81 10.04
CA TRP A 251 -18.18 -13.03 10.83
C TRP A 251 -17.08 -13.37 11.86
N ARG A 252 -15.97 -12.62 11.90
CA ARG A 252 -14.98 -12.70 12.99
C ARG A 252 -15.43 -11.98 14.26
N ASP A 253 -16.44 -11.12 14.17
CA ASP A 253 -17.22 -10.48 15.25
C ASP A 253 -17.98 -11.50 16.14
N ALA A 254 -17.61 -12.79 16.09
CA ALA A 254 -18.37 -13.86 16.74
C ALA A 254 -18.18 -13.90 18.28
N ARG A 255 -17.61 -12.87 18.90
CA ARG A 255 -17.22 -12.86 20.32
C ARG A 255 -17.88 -11.76 21.14
N THR A 256 -18.43 -10.72 20.52
CA THR A 256 -19.08 -9.60 21.21
C THR A 256 -20.39 -9.20 20.51
N PRO A 257 -21.35 -8.58 21.23
CA PRO A 257 -22.67 -8.26 20.68
C PRO A 257 -22.75 -6.91 19.95
N ASP A 258 -21.68 -6.11 19.95
CA ASP A 258 -21.64 -4.78 19.31
C ASP A 258 -20.34 -4.61 18.52
N THR A 259 -20.36 -3.74 17.50
CA THR A 259 -19.26 -3.57 16.54
C THR A 259 -18.24 -2.49 16.96
N ASN A 260 -18.27 -1.99 18.21
CA ASN A 260 -17.33 -0.93 18.62
C ASN A 260 -15.91 -1.44 18.81
N ASP A 261 -15.74 -2.75 18.98
CA ASP A 261 -14.46 -3.44 19.07
C ASP A 261 -14.00 -4.05 17.74
N ASP A 262 -14.73 -3.78 16.65
CA ASP A 262 -14.32 -4.14 15.31
C ASP A 262 -13.22 -3.19 14.79
N PRO A 263 -12.20 -3.74 14.11
CA PRO A 263 -11.21 -2.93 13.43
C PRO A 263 -11.81 -2.27 12.20
N ASP A 264 -11.48 -0.99 12.00
CA ASP A 264 -11.81 -0.23 10.80
C ASP A 264 -10.75 -0.46 9.69
N PRO A 265 -11.08 -1.17 8.59
CA PRO A 265 -10.15 -1.53 7.52
C PRO A 265 -9.93 -0.37 6.53
N ARG A 266 -9.46 0.76 7.04
CA ARG A 266 -9.22 1.99 6.27
C ARG A 266 -7.78 2.12 5.75
N ILE A 267 -7.61 2.89 4.68
CA ILE A 267 -6.30 3.33 4.16
C ILE A 267 -6.23 4.86 4.17
N THR A 268 -5.12 5.41 4.64
CA THR A 268 -4.84 6.86 4.57
C THR A 268 -3.44 7.10 4.03
N ILE A 269 -3.34 7.90 2.97
CA ILE A 269 -2.09 8.31 2.33
C ILE A 269 -1.96 9.83 2.50
N ASN A 270 -1.03 10.24 3.36
CA ASN A 270 -0.76 11.66 3.63
C ASN A 270 0.40 12.19 2.75
N GLY A 271 1.26 11.31 2.23
CA GLY A 271 2.47 11.71 1.50
C GLY A 271 3.25 10.51 0.93
N GLY A 272 4.48 10.78 0.49
CA GLY A 272 5.37 9.79 -0.11
C GLY A 272 5.16 9.57 -1.61
N THR A 273 5.95 8.67 -2.18
CA THR A 273 5.81 8.20 -3.58
C THR A 273 5.40 6.73 -3.56
N ILE A 274 4.40 6.35 -4.34
CA ILE A 274 3.86 4.99 -4.40
C ILE A 274 3.77 4.57 -5.86
N ASP A 275 4.51 3.54 -6.23
CA ASP A 275 4.47 2.91 -7.57
C ASP A 275 3.95 1.47 -7.42
N ILE A 276 2.77 1.18 -7.95
CA ILE A 276 2.13 -0.14 -7.87
C ILE A 276 1.86 -0.66 -9.27
N THR A 277 2.18 -1.93 -9.50
CA THR A 277 1.77 -2.68 -10.67
C THR A 277 1.20 -4.03 -10.26
N THR A 278 -0.06 -4.30 -10.59
CA THR A 278 -0.66 -5.63 -10.43
C THR A 278 -0.71 -6.35 -11.78
N THR A 279 -0.65 -7.70 -11.76
CA THR A 279 -0.47 -8.47 -13.01
C THR A 279 -1.39 -9.66 -13.20
N GLY A 280 -2.13 -10.08 -12.18
CA GLY A 280 -3.10 -11.17 -12.32
C GLY A 280 -4.21 -10.77 -13.30
N THR A 281 -4.91 -11.73 -13.88
CA THR A 281 -6.13 -11.42 -14.64
C THR A 281 -7.31 -11.50 -13.68
N PRO A 282 -8.18 -10.47 -13.58
CA PRO A 282 -9.35 -10.53 -12.73
C PRO A 282 -10.17 -11.80 -13.02
N ALA A 283 -10.59 -12.49 -11.95
CA ALA A 283 -11.42 -13.67 -12.02
C ALA A 283 -12.48 -13.55 -10.93
N ARG A 284 -13.74 -13.33 -11.33
CA ARG A 284 -14.89 -13.29 -10.43
C ARG A 284 -15.46 -14.71 -10.34
N ASP A 285 -15.57 -15.26 -9.13
CA ASP A 285 -16.38 -16.46 -8.87
C ASP A 285 -17.77 -16.00 -8.44
N THR A 286 -18.81 -16.81 -8.64
CA THR A 286 -20.18 -16.49 -8.22
C THR A 286 -20.34 -16.37 -6.70
N ASP A 287 -19.34 -16.84 -5.95
CA ASP A 287 -19.19 -16.65 -4.51
C ASP A 287 -17.97 -15.73 -4.27
N ASP A 288 -18.20 -14.46 -3.90
CA ASP A 288 -17.22 -13.36 -3.67
C ASP A 288 -16.05 -13.67 -2.69
N GLU A 289 -16.00 -14.88 -2.14
CA GLU A 289 -15.05 -15.32 -1.12
C GLU A 289 -14.43 -16.70 -1.42
N SER A 290 -14.60 -17.24 -2.63
CA SER A 290 -13.96 -18.50 -3.01
C SER A 290 -12.44 -18.35 -3.18
N GLU A 291 -11.68 -19.44 -3.02
CA GLU A 291 -10.23 -19.44 -3.27
C GLU A 291 -9.87 -19.20 -4.76
N ASN A 292 -10.88 -19.16 -5.65
CA ASN A 292 -10.70 -18.91 -7.07
C ASN A 292 -10.93 -17.45 -7.46
N SER A 293 -11.48 -16.62 -6.55
CA SER A 293 -11.63 -15.19 -6.80
C SER A 293 -10.26 -14.50 -6.77
N LEU A 294 -9.98 -13.74 -7.82
CA LEU A 294 -8.78 -12.95 -7.97
C LEU A 294 -9.19 -11.55 -8.40
N SER A 295 -8.89 -10.57 -7.54
CA SER A 295 -9.14 -9.17 -7.81
C SER A 295 -7.85 -8.35 -7.67
N PRO A 296 -7.02 -8.27 -8.72
CA PRO A 296 -5.71 -7.60 -8.72
C PRO A 296 -5.78 -6.06 -8.63
N GLU A 297 -6.43 -5.54 -7.61
CA GLU A 297 -6.58 -4.10 -7.43
C GLU A 297 -5.29 -3.44 -6.92
N GLY A 298 -5.11 -2.15 -7.16
CA GLY A 298 -3.90 -1.45 -6.75
C GLY A 298 -3.89 -1.15 -5.25
N ILE A 299 -4.85 -0.32 -4.82
CA ILE A 299 -5.04 0.08 -3.43
C ILE A 299 -6.52 -0.09 -3.05
N GLU A 300 -6.81 -1.03 -2.17
CA GLU A 300 -8.18 -1.37 -1.75
C GLU A 300 -8.34 -1.15 -0.25
N ALA A 301 -9.27 -0.27 0.13
CA ALA A 301 -9.75 -0.20 1.50
C ALA A 301 -11.14 -0.83 1.61
N LYS A 302 -11.33 -1.87 2.43
CA LYS A 302 -12.69 -2.40 2.66
C LYS A 302 -13.64 -1.42 3.34
N SER A 303 -13.15 -0.34 3.97
CA SER A 303 -13.97 0.77 4.44
C SER A 303 -13.67 2.08 3.67
N VAL A 304 -12.83 2.94 4.25
CA VAL A 304 -12.57 4.29 3.73
C VAL A 304 -11.14 4.39 3.21
N LEU A 305 -10.99 4.94 2.01
CA LEU A 305 -9.71 5.28 1.42
C LEU A 305 -9.57 6.81 1.31
N ARG A 306 -8.50 7.37 1.85
CA ARG A 306 -8.19 8.81 1.75
C ARG A 306 -6.79 9.05 1.18
N VAL A 307 -6.72 9.79 0.09
CA VAL A 307 -5.48 10.33 -0.48
C VAL A 307 -5.44 11.84 -0.25
N ARG A 308 -4.63 12.26 0.73
CA ARG A 308 -4.46 13.67 1.12
C ARG A 308 -3.20 14.30 0.52
N GLY A 309 -2.28 13.47 0.03
CA GLY A 309 -0.99 13.90 -0.48
C GLY A 309 -0.21 12.74 -1.12
N GLY A 310 0.99 13.04 -1.60
CA GLY A 310 1.89 12.06 -2.23
C GLY A 310 1.84 12.06 -3.76
N ASN A 311 2.69 11.22 -4.36
CA ASN A 311 2.76 10.97 -5.80
C ASN A 311 2.50 9.48 -6.06
N LEU A 312 1.31 9.15 -6.55
CA LEU A 312 0.83 7.80 -6.74
C LEU A 312 0.79 7.48 -8.23
N LYS A 313 1.37 6.35 -8.60
CA LYS A 313 1.25 5.73 -9.91
C LYS A 313 0.79 4.29 -9.70
N VAL A 314 -0.45 4.02 -10.07
CA VAL A 314 -1.11 2.73 -9.85
C VAL A 314 -1.57 2.20 -11.20
N ILE A 315 -1.03 1.06 -11.60
CA ILE A 315 -1.31 0.42 -12.89
C ILE A 315 -1.78 -0.99 -12.61
N THR A 316 -3.02 -1.29 -12.99
CA THR A 316 -3.67 -2.52 -12.58
C THR A 316 -4.39 -3.20 -13.74
N THR A 317 -4.69 -4.46 -13.52
CA THR A 317 -5.61 -5.21 -14.37
C THR A 317 -7.05 -5.08 -13.90
N ASP A 318 -7.27 -5.04 -12.59
CA ASP A 318 -8.54 -4.75 -11.93
C ASP A 318 -8.61 -3.26 -11.50
N ASP A 319 -9.46 -2.91 -10.55
CA ASP A 319 -9.58 -1.55 -10.05
C ASP A 319 -8.24 -0.94 -9.63
N SER A 320 -7.96 0.29 -10.07
CA SER A 320 -6.71 0.93 -9.68
C SER A 320 -6.73 1.33 -8.19
N ILE A 321 -7.78 2.02 -7.79
CA ILE A 321 -8.00 2.44 -6.40
C ILE A 321 -9.46 2.20 -6.07
N SER A 322 -9.74 1.40 -5.04
CA SER A 322 -11.09 1.03 -4.65
C SER A 322 -11.36 1.24 -3.15
N ALA A 323 -12.61 1.55 -2.80
CA ALA A 323 -13.03 1.67 -1.40
C ALA A 323 -14.48 1.20 -1.17
N GLY A 324 -14.67 0.37 -0.14
CA GLY A 324 -15.97 -0.24 0.16
C GLY A 324 -17.05 0.71 0.69
N MET A 325 -16.70 1.90 1.20
CA MET A 325 -17.67 2.85 1.78
C MET A 325 -17.48 4.30 1.34
N HIS A 326 -16.23 4.74 1.24
CA HIS A 326 -15.93 6.10 0.83
C HIS A 326 -14.51 6.20 0.29
N LEU A 327 -14.39 6.82 -0.89
CA LEU A 327 -13.11 7.19 -1.47
C LEU A 327 -12.99 8.72 -1.54
N GLU A 328 -11.91 9.25 -0.96
CA GLU A 328 -11.60 10.68 -0.95
C GLU A 328 -10.23 10.97 -1.57
N LEU A 329 -10.20 11.80 -2.61
CA LEU A 329 -9.00 12.38 -3.20
C LEU A 329 -8.99 13.88 -2.87
N SER A 330 -8.26 14.30 -1.83
CA SER A 330 -8.22 15.69 -1.37
C SER A 330 -6.88 16.39 -1.59
N GLY A 331 -5.84 15.67 -2.01
CA GLY A 331 -4.56 16.26 -2.35
C GLY A 331 -3.59 15.27 -3.00
N GLY A 332 -2.37 15.73 -3.28
CA GLY A 332 -1.35 14.93 -3.95
C GLY A 332 -1.60 14.79 -5.45
N ARG A 333 -0.98 13.77 -6.04
CA ARG A 333 -1.02 13.44 -7.47
C ARG A 333 -1.27 11.95 -7.62
N THR A 334 -2.28 11.61 -8.42
CA THR A 334 -2.67 10.21 -8.63
C THR A 334 -2.81 9.94 -10.12
N TYR A 335 -1.99 9.02 -10.63
CA TYR A 335 -2.22 8.35 -11.90
C TYR A 335 -2.81 6.97 -11.60
N ALA A 336 -4.09 6.81 -11.90
CA ALA A 336 -4.86 5.58 -11.72
C ALA A 336 -5.18 5.02 -13.11
N TYR A 337 -4.65 3.83 -13.39
CA TYR A 337 -4.87 3.14 -14.65
C TYR A 337 -5.35 1.73 -14.38
N SER A 338 -6.49 1.37 -14.96
CA SER A 338 -7.00 0.00 -15.03
C SER A 338 -7.14 -0.47 -16.47
N SER A 339 -6.82 -1.74 -16.72
CA SER A 339 -6.97 -2.34 -18.05
C SER A 339 -8.24 -3.16 -18.24
N HIS A 340 -8.88 -3.66 -17.18
CA HIS A 340 -10.09 -4.49 -17.27
C HIS A 340 -11.22 -4.07 -16.33
N ASP A 341 -11.01 -3.05 -15.49
CA ASP A 341 -12.02 -2.60 -14.52
C ASP A 341 -11.96 -1.07 -14.29
N ASP A 342 -12.48 -0.55 -13.19
CA ASP A 342 -12.51 0.88 -12.90
C ASP A 342 -11.13 1.48 -12.60
N ALA A 343 -10.91 2.75 -12.99
CA ALA A 343 -9.70 3.42 -12.55
C ALA A 343 -9.81 3.85 -11.07
N VAL A 344 -10.96 4.38 -10.68
CA VAL A 344 -11.26 4.77 -9.31
C VAL A 344 -12.67 4.29 -9.00
N ASP A 345 -12.79 3.37 -8.05
CA ASP A 345 -14.05 2.75 -7.65
C ASP A 345 -14.38 3.07 -6.17
N SER A 346 -15.66 3.32 -5.92
CA SER A 346 -16.19 3.22 -4.58
C SER A 346 -17.57 2.59 -4.58
N ASN A 347 -17.72 1.50 -3.83
CA ASN A 347 -19.02 0.92 -3.47
C ASN A 347 -19.89 1.81 -2.56
N GLY A 348 -19.44 3.05 -2.32
CA GLY A 348 -20.12 4.06 -1.53
C GLY A 348 -19.85 5.45 -2.12
N THR A 349 -19.65 6.45 -1.26
CA THR A 349 -19.51 7.83 -1.75
C THR A 349 -18.12 8.13 -2.31
N LEU A 350 -18.05 8.84 -3.44
CA LEU A 350 -16.80 9.31 -4.03
C LEU A 350 -16.65 10.83 -3.83
N THR A 351 -15.46 11.29 -3.46
CA THR A 351 -15.16 12.73 -3.34
C THR A 351 -13.81 13.08 -3.96
N ILE A 352 -13.83 14.06 -4.86
CA ILE A 352 -12.62 14.76 -5.34
C ILE A 352 -12.66 16.18 -4.78
N ALA A 353 -11.84 16.45 -3.77
CA ALA A 353 -11.77 17.74 -3.09
C ALA A 353 -10.50 18.54 -3.43
N GLY A 354 -9.51 17.92 -4.08
CA GLY A 354 -8.25 18.58 -4.39
C GLY A 354 -7.27 17.66 -5.12
N GLY A 355 -6.04 18.14 -5.27
CA GLY A 355 -4.96 17.40 -5.92
C GLY A 355 -5.04 17.35 -7.45
N VAL A 356 -4.23 16.47 -8.02
CA VAL A 356 -4.17 16.16 -9.45
C VAL A 356 -4.54 14.71 -9.67
N LEU A 357 -5.45 14.42 -10.60
CA LEU A 357 -5.86 13.05 -10.93
C LEU A 357 -5.90 12.83 -12.44
N VAL A 358 -5.30 11.74 -12.88
CA VAL A 358 -5.51 11.15 -14.20
C VAL A 358 -6.04 9.74 -13.96
N ALA A 359 -7.32 9.53 -14.27
CA ALA A 359 -8.03 8.26 -14.10
C ALA A 359 -8.35 7.67 -15.47
N ILE A 360 -7.84 6.47 -15.76
CA ILE A 360 -7.95 5.83 -17.07
C ILE A 360 -8.43 4.40 -16.90
N SER A 361 -9.62 4.09 -17.42
CA SER A 361 -10.07 2.71 -17.60
C SER A 361 -10.09 2.37 -19.08
N HIS A 362 -9.56 1.19 -19.42
CA HIS A 362 -9.71 0.58 -20.75
C HIS A 362 -10.86 -0.41 -20.83
N ALA A 363 -11.56 -0.65 -19.74
CA ALA A 363 -12.63 -1.62 -19.68
C ALA A 363 -13.84 -1.15 -20.51
N PRO A 364 -14.60 -2.08 -21.12
CA PRO A 364 -15.93 -1.79 -21.61
C PRO A 364 -16.89 -1.56 -20.43
N ARG A 365 -18.10 -1.07 -20.73
CA ARG A 365 -19.16 -0.94 -19.73
C ARG A 365 -19.45 -2.29 -19.04
N PRO A 366 -19.86 -2.29 -17.77
CA PRO A 366 -20.25 -1.12 -16.97
C PRO A 366 -19.08 -0.26 -16.45
N GLU A 367 -17.86 -0.77 -16.51
CA GLU A 367 -16.70 -0.17 -15.84
C GLU A 367 -16.24 1.15 -16.52
N GLY A 368 -15.57 2.00 -15.75
CA GLY A 368 -15.33 3.40 -16.08
C GLY A 368 -14.15 4.09 -15.39
N ALA A 369 -14.04 5.39 -15.62
CA ALA A 369 -12.92 6.16 -15.08
C ALA A 369 -13.09 6.48 -13.59
N LEU A 370 -14.30 6.84 -13.18
CA LEU A 370 -14.65 7.20 -11.82
C LEU A 370 -16.02 6.60 -11.56
N ASP A 371 -16.09 5.60 -10.68
CA ASP A 371 -17.33 4.96 -10.25
C ASP A 371 -17.58 5.18 -8.76
N SER A 372 -18.87 5.30 -8.44
CA SER A 372 -19.38 5.50 -7.09
C SER A 372 -20.61 4.64 -6.82
N ASP A 373 -20.86 3.59 -7.61
CA ASP A 373 -21.99 2.66 -7.42
C ASP A 373 -23.35 3.37 -7.34
N SER A 374 -23.53 4.45 -8.11
CA SER A 374 -24.72 5.33 -8.06
C SER A 374 -24.95 6.09 -6.74
N ASN A 375 -23.98 6.10 -5.82
CA ASN A 375 -24.00 6.91 -4.61
C ASN A 375 -23.65 8.38 -4.89
N GLN A 376 -23.60 9.20 -3.83
CA GLN A 376 -23.16 10.59 -3.94
C GLN A 376 -21.71 10.66 -4.43
N PHE A 377 -21.52 11.39 -5.53
CA PHE A 377 -20.21 11.75 -6.07
C PHE A 377 -20.03 13.28 -6.01
N ALA A 378 -19.16 13.74 -5.12
CA ALA A 378 -18.88 15.15 -4.88
C ALA A 378 -17.57 15.61 -5.53
N ILE A 379 -17.61 16.76 -6.21
CA ILE A 379 -16.42 17.42 -6.77
C ILE A 379 -16.36 18.85 -6.23
N THR A 380 -15.42 19.09 -5.32
CA THR A 380 -15.26 20.38 -4.63
C THR A 380 -13.91 21.06 -4.90
N GLY A 381 -12.99 20.38 -5.58
CA GLY A 381 -11.69 20.94 -5.96
C GLY A 381 -10.86 20.01 -6.83
N GLY A 382 -9.65 20.46 -7.19
CA GLY A 382 -8.64 19.66 -7.89
C GLY A 382 -8.56 19.93 -9.39
N THR A 383 -7.53 19.39 -10.05
CA THR A 383 -7.38 19.40 -11.51
C THR A 383 -7.32 17.96 -11.99
N PHE A 384 -8.30 17.51 -12.76
CA PHE A 384 -8.35 16.11 -13.14
C PHE A 384 -8.97 15.85 -14.51
N VAL A 385 -8.66 14.66 -15.02
CA VAL A 385 -9.31 14.02 -16.16
C VAL A 385 -9.62 12.56 -15.82
N GLY A 386 -10.81 12.13 -16.18
CA GLY A 386 -11.24 10.73 -16.19
C GLY A 386 -11.62 10.33 -17.62
N ILE A 387 -11.16 9.17 -18.08
CA ILE A 387 -11.43 8.63 -19.42
C ILE A 387 -11.65 7.13 -19.34
N GLY A 388 -12.71 6.67 -20.02
CA GLY A 388 -13.13 5.27 -20.03
C GLY A 388 -14.37 5.07 -20.90
N ALA A 389 -15.01 3.90 -20.81
CA ALA A 389 -16.30 3.67 -21.47
C ALA A 389 -17.48 4.35 -20.74
N TYR A 390 -17.26 4.68 -19.45
CA TYR A 390 -18.25 5.21 -18.53
C TYR A 390 -17.60 6.05 -17.40
N SER A 391 -18.43 6.79 -16.68
CA SER A 391 -18.14 7.35 -15.35
C SER A 391 -19.47 7.63 -14.66
N SER A 392 -19.52 7.40 -13.35
CA SER A 392 -20.63 7.83 -12.51
C SER A 392 -20.86 9.35 -12.62
N THR A 393 -22.13 9.75 -12.65
CA THR A 393 -22.50 11.17 -12.83
C THR A 393 -22.31 11.92 -11.51
N PRO A 394 -21.56 13.04 -11.46
CA PRO A 394 -21.42 13.78 -10.21
C PRO A 394 -22.75 14.30 -9.70
N THR A 395 -22.92 14.31 -8.39
CA THR A 395 -24.13 14.82 -7.75
C THR A 395 -24.08 16.35 -7.72
N ASP A 396 -24.88 17.01 -8.57
CA ASP A 396 -24.86 18.47 -8.77
C ASP A 396 -24.93 19.26 -7.45
N SER A 397 -25.80 18.86 -6.52
CA SER A 397 -25.96 19.51 -5.21
C SER A 397 -24.79 19.33 -4.24
N ALA A 398 -23.90 18.36 -4.49
CA ALA A 398 -22.72 18.09 -3.67
C ALA A 398 -21.43 18.69 -4.26
N CYS A 399 -21.51 19.25 -5.47
CA CYS A 399 -20.37 19.79 -6.18
C CYS A 399 -20.28 21.32 -6.00
N THR A 400 -19.05 21.85 -5.97
CA THR A 400 -18.80 23.30 -5.91
C THR A 400 -17.81 23.78 -6.98
N GLN A 401 -17.07 22.86 -7.61
CA GLN A 401 -16.21 23.14 -8.76
C GLN A 401 -16.92 22.72 -10.05
N ASN A 402 -16.80 23.53 -11.11
CA ASN A 402 -17.45 23.23 -12.40
C ASN A 402 -16.79 22.03 -13.07
N VAL A 403 -17.61 21.19 -13.71
CA VAL A 403 -17.20 19.92 -14.32
C VAL A 403 -17.69 19.88 -15.75
N ILE A 404 -16.82 19.42 -16.64
CA ILE A 404 -17.16 19.14 -18.03
C ILE A 404 -17.28 17.63 -18.17
N THR A 405 -18.35 17.19 -18.84
CA THR A 405 -18.51 15.80 -19.27
C THR A 405 -18.68 15.72 -20.77
N ILE A 406 -18.18 14.66 -21.37
CA ILE A 406 -18.36 14.33 -22.78
C ILE A 406 -18.85 12.88 -22.82
N PRO A 407 -20.17 12.65 -22.80
CA PRO A 407 -20.76 11.31 -22.75
C PRO A 407 -20.81 10.65 -24.14
N THR A 408 -19.85 10.98 -25.00
CA THR A 408 -19.72 10.53 -26.37
C THR A 408 -18.25 10.30 -26.69
N TYR A 409 -17.96 9.72 -27.85
CA TYR A 409 -16.60 9.45 -28.27
C TYR A 409 -15.72 10.70 -28.30
N VAL A 410 -14.53 10.57 -27.69
CA VAL A 410 -13.46 11.56 -27.73
C VAL A 410 -12.27 10.91 -28.42
N GLU A 411 -11.91 11.42 -29.59
CA GLU A 411 -10.76 10.89 -30.35
C GLU A 411 -9.45 11.06 -29.57
N ALA A 412 -8.46 10.22 -29.88
CA ALA A 412 -7.12 10.31 -29.30
C ALA A 412 -6.40 11.62 -29.68
N GLY A 413 -5.33 11.93 -28.94
CA GLY A 413 -4.47 13.09 -29.14
C GLY A 413 -4.88 14.33 -28.33
N PRO A 414 -4.25 15.49 -28.60
CA PRO A 414 -4.40 16.67 -27.76
C PRO A 414 -5.83 17.21 -27.75
N TRP A 415 -6.39 17.35 -26.54
CA TRP A 415 -7.67 17.97 -26.27
C TRP A 415 -7.48 19.14 -25.32
N THR A 416 -7.80 20.35 -25.79
CA THR A 416 -7.46 21.58 -25.09
C THR A 416 -8.66 22.50 -24.96
N LEU A 417 -8.82 23.15 -23.80
CA LEU A 417 -9.76 24.24 -23.60
C LEU A 417 -9.04 25.58 -23.62
N ARG A 418 -9.58 26.52 -24.39
CA ARG A 418 -9.18 27.92 -24.37
C ARG A 418 -10.27 28.82 -23.80
N ASP A 419 -9.89 29.82 -23.03
CA ASP A 419 -10.80 30.90 -22.62
C ASP A 419 -11.05 31.90 -23.77
N ALA A 420 -11.93 32.88 -23.53
CA ALA A 420 -12.25 33.93 -24.51
C ALA A 420 -11.07 34.86 -24.85
N ALA A 421 -10.02 34.90 -24.01
CA ALA A 421 -8.78 35.63 -24.29
C ALA A 421 -7.76 34.79 -25.08
N GLY A 422 -8.07 33.51 -25.33
CA GLY A 422 -7.22 32.57 -26.06
C GLY A 422 -6.19 31.85 -25.19
N ASN A 423 -6.22 32.02 -23.86
CA ASN A 423 -5.33 31.30 -22.94
C ASN A 423 -5.77 29.85 -22.82
N VAL A 424 -4.81 28.94 -22.65
CA VAL A 424 -5.12 27.54 -22.35
C VAL A 424 -5.45 27.39 -20.87
N VAL A 425 -6.61 26.82 -20.55
CA VAL A 425 -7.05 26.62 -19.16
C VAL A 425 -7.05 25.15 -18.72
N PHE A 426 -7.04 24.24 -19.68
CA PHE A 426 -6.96 22.80 -19.48
C PHE A 426 -6.44 22.15 -20.75
N SER A 427 -5.56 21.15 -20.64
CA SER A 427 -5.14 20.35 -21.78
C SER A 427 -4.76 18.94 -21.34
N TYR A 428 -5.26 17.97 -22.08
CA TYR A 428 -4.93 16.56 -21.89
C TYR A 428 -4.59 15.91 -23.25
N ASP A 429 -3.48 15.20 -23.33
CA ASP A 429 -3.12 14.38 -24.48
C ASP A 429 -3.74 12.98 -24.34
N LEU A 430 -4.88 12.75 -25.01
CA LEU A 430 -5.61 11.49 -24.87
C LEU A 430 -4.83 10.33 -25.51
N PRO A 431 -4.48 9.28 -24.76
CA PRO A 431 -3.65 8.19 -25.27
C PRO A 431 -4.39 7.29 -26.28
N PHE A 432 -5.73 7.25 -26.22
CA PHE A 432 -6.58 6.44 -27.09
C PHE A 432 -7.97 7.09 -27.22
N ARG A 433 -8.76 6.61 -28.19
CA ARG A 433 -10.15 7.02 -28.38
C ARG A 433 -10.98 6.51 -27.20
N SER A 434 -11.64 7.41 -26.48
CA SER A 434 -12.41 7.06 -25.29
C SER A 434 -13.91 7.25 -25.53
N GLY A 435 -14.75 6.48 -24.83
CA GLY A 435 -16.22 6.57 -24.92
C GLY A 435 -16.83 7.64 -24.00
N TYR A 436 -16.06 8.09 -23.00
CA TYR A 436 -16.48 9.06 -22.01
C TYR A 436 -15.28 9.87 -21.53
N MET A 437 -15.44 11.19 -21.39
CA MET A 437 -14.47 12.03 -20.69
C MET A 437 -15.16 12.87 -19.62
N ILE A 438 -14.57 12.93 -18.43
CA ILE A 438 -14.92 13.87 -17.37
C ILE A 438 -13.68 14.67 -16.99
N ALA A 439 -13.82 15.98 -16.86
CA ALA A 439 -12.69 16.85 -16.55
C ALA A 439 -13.10 18.03 -15.67
N SER A 440 -12.19 18.48 -14.83
CA SER A 440 -12.37 19.68 -14.01
C SER A 440 -11.03 20.33 -13.69
N THR A 441 -11.07 21.65 -13.49
CA THR A 441 -9.94 22.47 -13.03
C THR A 441 -10.49 23.74 -12.38
N PRO A 442 -9.78 24.36 -11.40
CA PRO A 442 -10.22 25.62 -10.81
C PRO A 442 -10.36 26.78 -11.81
N ALA A 443 -9.77 26.65 -13.01
CA ALA A 443 -9.87 27.65 -14.08
C ALA A 443 -11.24 27.67 -14.79
N LEU A 444 -12.10 26.67 -14.57
CA LEU A 444 -13.46 26.64 -15.09
C LEU A 444 -14.39 27.50 -14.22
N ALA A 445 -14.85 28.62 -14.75
CA ALA A 445 -15.65 29.61 -14.05
C ALA A 445 -17.09 29.66 -14.59
N ARG A 446 -18.06 29.80 -13.68
CA ARG A 446 -19.47 29.98 -14.06
C ARG A 446 -19.66 31.32 -14.78
N GLY A 447 -20.37 31.30 -15.90
CA GLY A 447 -20.60 32.45 -16.77
C GLY A 447 -19.48 32.71 -17.78
N ALA A 448 -18.34 32.00 -17.70
CA ALA A 448 -17.27 32.11 -18.68
C ALA A 448 -17.52 31.20 -19.90
N THR A 449 -16.99 31.64 -21.05
CA THR A 449 -17.06 30.93 -22.33
C THR A 449 -15.71 30.29 -22.64
N TYR A 450 -15.75 29.05 -23.12
CA TYR A 450 -14.58 28.27 -23.49
C TYR A 450 -14.75 27.66 -24.88
N THR A 451 -13.64 27.47 -25.58
CA THR A 451 -13.57 26.81 -26.88
C THR A 451 -12.73 25.54 -26.77
N VAL A 452 -13.30 24.41 -27.20
CA VAL A 452 -12.58 23.16 -27.39
C VAL A 452 -11.68 23.28 -28.61
N VAL A 453 -10.40 22.91 -28.50
CA VAL A 453 -9.44 22.85 -29.59
C VAL A 453 -8.83 21.45 -29.66
N ARG A 454 -8.87 20.85 -30.84
CA ARG A 454 -8.30 19.52 -31.14
C ARG A 454 -6.93 19.66 -31.80
N GLY A 455 -5.95 18.88 -31.35
CA GLY A 455 -4.58 18.92 -31.85
C GLY A 455 -3.85 20.22 -31.50
N GLY A 456 -2.93 20.63 -32.37
CA GLY A 456 -2.03 21.76 -32.10
C GLY A 456 -0.85 21.36 -31.21
N THR A 457 -0.03 22.34 -30.86
CA THR A 457 1.16 22.15 -30.02
C THR A 457 1.11 23.12 -28.85
N LEU A 458 1.11 22.58 -27.63
CA LEU A 458 1.19 23.39 -26.42
C LEU A 458 2.50 24.18 -26.43
N GLY A 459 2.43 25.42 -25.95
CA GLY A 459 3.64 26.15 -25.55
C GLY A 459 4.31 25.49 -24.35
N PRO A 460 5.28 26.17 -23.71
CA PRO A 460 5.89 25.67 -22.49
C PRO A 460 4.82 25.30 -21.45
N VAL A 461 4.75 24.02 -21.10
CA VAL A 461 3.92 23.52 -20.01
C VAL A 461 4.74 23.62 -18.72
N GLY A 462 4.11 24.06 -17.62
CA GLY A 462 4.78 24.08 -16.32
C GLY A 462 5.18 22.66 -15.90
N GLU A 463 4.31 21.69 -16.19
CA GLU A 463 4.55 20.27 -15.99
C GLU A 463 3.60 19.41 -16.84
N ASP A 464 4.06 18.22 -17.25
CA ASP A 464 3.21 17.15 -17.78
C ASP A 464 3.05 16.05 -16.72
N PHE A 465 1.80 15.77 -16.35
CA PHE A 465 1.47 14.66 -15.47
C PHE A 465 0.66 13.63 -16.26
N HIS A 466 1.37 12.68 -16.89
CA HIS A 466 0.76 11.59 -17.67
C HIS A 466 -0.18 12.08 -18.78
N GLY A 467 0.26 13.10 -19.54
CA GLY A 467 -0.51 13.74 -20.60
C GLY A 467 -1.38 14.90 -20.13
N LEU A 468 -1.58 15.09 -18.81
CA LEU A 468 -2.27 16.25 -18.24
C LEU A 468 -1.29 17.40 -18.06
N ALA A 469 -1.46 18.46 -18.84
CA ALA A 469 -0.65 19.65 -18.68
C ALA A 469 -1.07 20.41 -17.41
N LEU A 470 -0.14 20.56 -16.47
CA LEU A 470 -0.29 21.38 -15.28
C LEU A 470 0.32 22.76 -15.57
N HIS A 471 -0.52 23.80 -15.44
CA HIS A 471 -0.19 25.18 -15.81
C HIS A 471 0.12 25.40 -17.31
N PRO A 472 -0.74 24.92 -18.24
CA PRO A 472 -0.61 25.28 -19.64
C PRO A 472 -0.91 26.77 -19.81
N THR A 473 -0.28 27.40 -20.80
CA THR A 473 -0.43 28.85 -21.04
C THR A 473 -0.96 29.14 -22.44
N THR A 474 -0.33 28.55 -23.45
CA THR A 474 -0.57 28.87 -24.86
C THR A 474 -0.67 27.59 -25.69
N LEU A 475 -1.39 27.68 -26.81
CA LEU A 475 -1.49 26.62 -27.81
C LEU A 475 -1.29 27.26 -29.20
N THR A 476 -0.42 26.67 -30.02
CA THR A 476 -0.20 27.08 -31.41
C THR A 476 -0.83 26.07 -32.36
N GLY A 477 -1.54 26.55 -33.38
CA GLY A 477 -2.32 25.70 -34.28
C GLY A 477 -3.51 25.02 -33.58
N GLY A 478 -3.91 23.86 -34.09
CA GLY A 478 -5.10 23.12 -33.67
C GLY A 478 -6.37 23.58 -34.38
N THR A 479 -7.40 22.73 -34.33
CA THR A 479 -8.70 22.97 -34.97
C THR A 479 -9.73 23.26 -33.89
N PRO A 480 -10.32 24.48 -33.85
CA PRO A 480 -11.45 24.77 -32.97
C PRO A 480 -12.64 23.84 -33.28
N ALA A 481 -13.29 23.35 -32.23
CA ALA A 481 -14.49 22.54 -32.30
C ALA A 481 -15.66 23.32 -31.66
N GLU A 482 -16.25 22.79 -30.59
CA GLU A 482 -17.38 23.41 -29.89
C GLU A 482 -16.94 24.61 -29.03
N THR A 483 -17.78 25.64 -28.96
CA THR A 483 -17.67 26.74 -28.00
C THR A 483 -18.89 26.75 -27.10
N PHE A 484 -18.69 26.82 -25.78
CA PHE A 484 -19.74 26.67 -24.78
C PHE A 484 -19.56 27.64 -23.62
N THR A 485 -20.62 27.87 -22.85
CA THR A 485 -20.60 28.70 -21.64
C THR A 485 -21.04 27.88 -20.43
N ILE A 486 -20.32 27.97 -19.32
CA ILE A 486 -20.65 27.26 -18.09
C ILE A 486 -21.82 27.96 -17.40
N THR A 487 -23.01 27.35 -17.42
CA THR A 487 -24.24 27.92 -16.82
C THR A 487 -24.68 27.22 -15.54
N ARG A 488 -24.24 25.97 -15.34
CA ARG A 488 -24.46 25.09 -14.19
C ARG A 488 -23.17 24.31 -13.90
N ILE A 489 -23.11 23.64 -12.75
CA ILE A 489 -21.92 22.90 -12.31
C ILE A 489 -21.53 21.84 -13.35
N LEU A 490 -22.48 20.99 -13.75
CA LEU A 490 -22.27 19.98 -14.78
C LEU A 490 -22.54 20.53 -16.17
N THR A 491 -21.50 20.65 -16.99
CA THR A 491 -21.60 21.09 -18.38
C THR A 491 -21.30 19.92 -19.33
N PRO A 492 -22.32 19.20 -19.82
CA PRO A 492 -22.14 18.20 -20.86
C PRO A 492 -21.82 18.87 -22.19
N LEU A 493 -20.84 18.34 -22.92
CA LEU A 493 -20.45 18.72 -24.27
C LEU A 493 -20.66 17.55 -25.23
N GLY A 494 -20.58 17.82 -26.54
CA GLY A 494 -20.88 16.84 -27.57
C GLY A 494 -22.37 16.83 -27.95
N ALA A 495 -22.67 16.39 -29.17
CA ALA A 495 -24.04 16.40 -29.69
C ALA A 495 -24.98 15.51 -28.85
N ALA A 496 -26.21 15.98 -28.66
CA ALA A 496 -27.23 15.33 -27.83
C ALA A 496 -27.82 14.02 -28.42
N GLU A 497 -27.20 13.42 -29.44
CA GLU A 497 -27.67 12.17 -30.03
C GLU A 497 -26.66 11.05 -29.77
N PHE A 498 -26.87 10.34 -28.66
CA PHE A 498 -26.63 8.90 -28.64
C PHE A 498 -27.72 8.24 -27.81
N ASP A 499 -28.57 7.46 -28.49
CA ASP A 499 -29.60 6.64 -27.85
C ASP A 499 -28.90 5.57 -27.00
N TRP A 500 -29.09 5.68 -25.69
CA TRP A 500 -28.27 5.05 -24.65
C TRP A 500 -28.68 3.60 -24.33
N PHE A 501 -29.82 3.11 -24.86
CA PHE A 501 -30.38 1.79 -24.53
C PHE A 501 -30.16 0.73 -25.61
N SER A 502 -28.92 0.37 -25.92
CA SER A 502 -28.65 -0.90 -26.60
C SER A 502 -27.53 -1.67 -25.88
N PRO A 503 -27.85 -2.78 -25.18
CA PRO A 503 -26.88 -3.55 -24.39
C PRO A 503 -26.01 -4.51 -25.22
N GLU A 504 -25.85 -4.29 -26.53
CA GLU A 504 -25.06 -5.16 -27.39
C GLU A 504 -24.36 -4.33 -28.46
N LYS A 505 -23.08 -4.60 -28.71
CA LYS A 505 -22.15 -4.04 -29.72
C LYS A 505 -21.14 -3.02 -29.20
N GLY A 506 -19.97 -3.56 -28.81
CA GLY A 506 -18.72 -2.83 -28.69
C GLY A 506 -18.12 -2.46 -30.06
N PRO A 507 -16.94 -1.83 -30.09
CA PRO A 507 -16.32 -1.31 -31.32
C PRO A 507 -15.81 -2.38 -32.33
N ASP A 508 -16.07 -3.66 -32.08
CA ASP A 508 -15.76 -4.78 -32.99
C ASP A 508 -17.02 -5.51 -33.49
N ASP A 509 -18.15 -4.80 -33.65
CA ASP A 509 -19.43 -5.33 -34.12
C ASP A 509 -20.15 -4.49 -35.19
#